data_AF-A0A963I529-F1
#
_entry.id   AF-A0A963I529-F1
#
_cell.length_a   1.000
_cell.length_b   1.000
_cell.length_c   1.000
_cell.angle_alpha   90.00
_cell.angle_beta   90.00
_cell.angle_gamma   90.00
#
_symmetry.space_group_name_H-M   'P 1'
#
loop_
_entity.id
_entity.type
_entity.pdbx_description
1 polymer ?
#
loop_
_entity_poly.entity_id
_entity_poly.type
_entity_poly.pdbx_seq_one_letter_code
_entity_poly.pdbx_strand_id
1 'polypeptide(L)'
;MLERLRAVHAGKVVSAAEAVQLIRSHDTVATGGFVGIGFAEGIAVALEERFLAEARAREDGMGYPRDLTLVYAAGQGDGKSRGLNHLGHSGLVRRVIGGHWGLVPRLQELAVSG
;
A
#
# COMPACT_ATOMS: atom_id res chain seq x y z
N MET A 1 16.78 -17.54 4.04
CA MET A 1 17.80 -16.60 4.57
C MET A 1 18.71 -16.07 3.46
N LEU A 2 19.17 -16.91 2.52
CA LEU A 2 20.08 -16.53 1.42
C LEU A 2 19.50 -15.54 0.38
N GLU A 3 18.22 -15.62 0.04
CA GLU A 3 17.53 -14.64 -0.84
C GLU A 3 17.59 -13.20 -0.29
N ARG A 4 17.61 -13.03 1.04
CA ARG A 4 17.55 -11.71 1.70
C ARG A 4 18.88 -10.97 1.72
N LEU A 5 19.99 -11.71 1.60
CA LEU A 5 21.31 -11.10 1.40
C LEU A 5 21.44 -10.52 -0.01
N ARG A 6 20.70 -11.03 -1.01
CA ARG A 6 20.77 -10.52 -2.39
C ARG A 6 20.17 -9.12 -2.55
N ALA A 7 19.10 -8.79 -1.81
CA ALA A 7 18.54 -7.43 -1.82
C ALA A 7 19.55 -6.36 -1.33
N VAL A 8 20.45 -6.73 -0.42
CA VAL A 8 21.54 -5.83 0.04
C VAL A 8 22.68 -5.76 -0.98
N HIS A 9 22.85 -6.77 -1.85
CA HIS A 9 23.88 -6.80 -2.89
C HIS A 9 23.43 -6.17 -4.23
N ALA A 10 22.14 -5.89 -4.44
CA ALA A 10 21.61 -5.30 -5.69
C ALA A 10 21.76 -3.77 -5.76
N GLY A 11 22.22 -3.11 -4.70
CA GLY A 11 22.33 -1.65 -4.63
C GLY A 11 21.02 -0.96 -4.23
N LYS A 12 20.99 0.38 -4.31
CA LYS A 12 19.82 1.21 -3.91
C LYS A 12 18.77 1.40 -5.01
N VAL A 13 19.03 0.88 -6.21
CA VAL A 13 18.17 1.04 -7.39
C VAL A 13 17.56 -0.31 -7.71
N VAL A 14 16.25 -0.41 -7.56
CA VAL A 14 15.45 -1.62 -7.80
C VAL A 14 14.13 -1.22 -8.47
N SER A 15 13.44 -2.19 -9.06
CA SER A 15 12.08 -1.98 -9.56
C SER A 15 11.07 -1.78 -8.43
N ALA A 16 9.91 -1.20 -8.74
CA ALA A 16 8.83 -1.04 -7.76
C ALA A 16 8.34 -2.41 -7.23
N ALA A 17 8.24 -3.41 -8.11
CA ALA A 17 7.83 -4.77 -7.75
C ALA A 17 8.79 -5.44 -6.76
N GLU A 18 10.11 -5.21 -6.91
CA GLU A 18 11.12 -5.67 -5.95
C GLU A 18 11.06 -4.88 -4.65
N ALA A 19 10.92 -3.56 -4.72
CA ALA A 19 10.86 -2.70 -3.54
C ALA A 19 9.70 -3.08 -2.60
N VAL A 20 8.51 -3.31 -3.15
CA VAL A 20 7.33 -3.63 -2.34
C VAL A 20 7.42 -5.01 -1.68
N GLN A 21 8.33 -5.91 -2.09
CA GLN A 21 8.59 -7.19 -1.39
C GLN A 21 9.10 -7.00 0.04
N LEU A 22 9.70 -5.83 0.32
CA LEU A 22 10.19 -5.51 1.66
C LEU A 22 9.07 -5.21 2.66
N ILE A 23 7.88 -4.81 2.17
CA ILE A 23 6.71 -4.53 3.00
C ILE A 23 6.08 -5.85 3.43
N ARG A 24 5.93 -6.03 4.74
CA ARG A 24 5.40 -7.24 5.37
C ARG A 24 4.03 -6.97 5.99
N SER A 25 3.30 -8.05 6.25
CA SER A 25 2.06 -7.94 7.01
C SER A 25 2.32 -7.30 8.37
N HIS A 26 1.37 -6.48 8.82
CA HIS A 26 1.42 -5.71 10.07
C HIS A 26 2.42 -4.55 10.10
N ASP A 27 3.18 -4.31 9.03
CA ASP A 27 4.06 -3.14 8.96
C ASP A 27 3.26 -1.83 9.03
N THR A 28 3.92 -0.78 9.52
CA THR A 28 3.43 0.59 9.39
C THR A 28 4.06 1.23 8.16
N VAL A 29 3.23 1.65 7.21
CA VAL A 29 3.63 2.33 5.98
C VAL A 29 3.27 3.80 6.09
N ALA A 30 4.28 4.66 6.07
CA ALA A 30 4.10 6.10 6.05
C ALA A 30 4.32 6.64 4.63
N THR A 31 3.43 7.51 4.16
CA THR A 31 3.54 8.12 2.83
C THR A 31 3.71 9.63 2.91
N GLY A 32 4.54 10.17 2.03
CA GLY A 32 4.63 11.60 1.77
C GLY A 32 3.72 12.03 0.61
N GLY A 33 3.46 13.34 0.52
CA GLY A 33 2.76 13.96 -0.60
C GLY A 33 1.48 14.70 -0.22
N PHE A 34 1.03 15.57 -1.14
CA PHE A 34 -0.17 16.38 -1.04
C PHE A 34 -0.90 16.38 -2.40
N VAL A 35 -2.15 15.92 -2.41
CA VAL A 35 -2.94 15.62 -3.62
C VAL A 35 -2.19 14.62 -4.49
N GLY A 36 -1.56 15.05 -5.59
CA GLY A 36 -0.72 14.21 -6.46
C GLY A 36 0.77 14.53 -6.37
N ILE A 37 1.16 15.56 -5.61
CA ILE A 37 2.54 16.06 -5.57
C ILE A 37 3.32 15.32 -4.50
N GLY A 38 4.46 14.72 -4.88
CA GLY A 38 5.37 14.04 -3.95
C GLY A 38 4.87 12.68 -3.43
N PHE A 39 3.72 12.19 -3.91
CA PHE A 39 3.25 10.84 -3.64
C PHE A 39 3.91 9.85 -4.60
N ALA A 40 4.50 8.78 -4.06
CA ALA A 40 5.16 7.74 -4.84
C ALA A 40 4.12 6.75 -5.43
N GLU A 41 3.28 7.21 -6.36
CA GLU A 41 2.14 6.43 -6.86
C GLU A 41 2.55 5.09 -7.47
N GLY A 42 3.68 5.02 -8.18
CA GLY A 42 4.19 3.77 -8.73
C GLY A 42 4.47 2.69 -7.67
N ILE A 43 4.85 3.08 -6.44
CA ILE A 43 5.03 2.13 -5.33
C ILE A 43 3.67 1.66 -4.79
N ALA A 44 2.68 2.56 -4.72
CA ALA A 44 1.33 2.19 -4.29
C ALA A 44 0.65 1.24 -5.27
N VAL A 45 0.79 1.50 -6.58
CA VAL A 45 0.31 0.61 -7.66
C VAL A 45 0.98 -0.77 -7.55
N ALA A 46 2.30 -0.82 -7.43
CA ALA A 46 3.01 -2.10 -7.32
C ALA A 46 2.60 -2.91 -6.06
N LEU A 47 2.30 -2.23 -4.95
CA LEU A 47 1.81 -2.88 -3.73
C LEU A 47 0.38 -3.42 -3.90
N GLU A 48 -0.50 -2.67 -4.57
CA GLU A 48 -1.86 -3.13 -4.93
C GLU A 48 -1.79 -4.36 -5.84
N GLU A 49 -0.98 -4.30 -6.90
CA GLU A 49 -0.80 -5.41 -7.84
C GLU A 49 -0.28 -6.67 -7.14
N ARG A 50 0.70 -6.52 -6.24
CA ARG A 50 1.21 -7.63 -5.42
C ARG A 50 0.10 -8.26 -4.57
N PHE A 51 -0.66 -7.44 -3.85
CA PHE A 51 -1.74 -7.92 -2.98
C PHE A 51 -2.81 -8.68 -3.79
N LEU A 52 -3.26 -8.12 -4.92
CA LEU A 52 -4.28 -8.73 -5.77
C LEU A 52 -3.79 -9.99 -6.48
N ALA A 53 -2.52 -10.03 -6.89
CA ALA A 53 -1.92 -11.22 -7.49
C ALA A 53 -1.88 -12.38 -6.49
N GLU A 54 -1.44 -12.12 -5.25
CA GLU A 54 -1.46 -13.12 -4.17
C GLU A 54 -2.88 -13.60 -3.86
N ALA A 55 -3.85 -12.68 -3.79
CA ALA A 55 -5.26 -13.03 -3.55
C ALA A 55 -5.82 -13.97 -4.62
N ARG A 56 -5.46 -13.76 -5.90
CA ARG A 56 -5.89 -14.62 -7.01
C ARG A 56 -5.21 -16.00 -7.01
N ALA A 57 -3.97 -16.08 -6.51
CA ALA A 57 -3.18 -17.30 -6.53
C ALA A 57 -3.50 -18.27 -5.39
N ARG A 58 -4.14 -17.78 -4.31
CA ARG A 58 -4.39 -18.55 -3.09
C ARG A 58 -5.85 -19.00 -2.98
N GLU A 59 -6.05 -20.20 -2.41
CA GLU A 59 -7.38 -20.80 -2.21
C GLU A 59 -8.25 -19.99 -1.25
N ASP A 60 -7.64 -19.34 -0.26
CA ASP A 60 -8.32 -18.50 0.72
C ASP A 60 -8.73 -17.11 0.17
N GLY A 61 -8.36 -16.80 -1.07
CA GLY A 61 -8.63 -15.51 -1.71
C GLY A 61 -7.92 -14.32 -1.06
N MET A 62 -6.99 -14.55 -0.13
CA MET A 62 -6.41 -13.50 0.70
C MET A 62 -5.04 -13.05 0.18
N GLY A 63 -4.92 -11.76 -0.12
CA GLY A 63 -3.67 -11.15 -0.57
C GLY A 63 -2.66 -10.92 0.56
N TYR A 64 -1.37 -10.79 0.19
CA TYR A 64 -0.28 -10.40 1.08
C TYR A 64 0.56 -9.28 0.43
N PRO A 65 1.10 -8.32 1.21
CA PRO A 65 1.01 -8.19 2.66
C PRO A 65 -0.39 -7.76 3.11
N ARG A 66 -0.69 -7.95 4.40
CA ARG A 66 -2.00 -7.67 4.97
C ARG A 66 -1.91 -6.99 6.32
N ASP A 67 -3.02 -6.44 6.77
CA ASP A 67 -3.18 -5.85 8.10
C ASP A 67 -2.20 -4.68 8.34
N LEU A 68 -1.92 -3.88 7.31
CA LEU A 68 -1.02 -2.73 7.38
C LEU A 68 -1.60 -1.61 8.24
N THR A 69 -0.71 -0.83 8.87
CA THR A 69 -1.07 0.48 9.42
C THR A 69 -0.61 1.55 8.45
N LEU A 70 -1.53 2.34 7.92
CA LEU A 70 -1.24 3.42 6.98
C LEU A 70 -1.17 4.77 7.71
N VAL A 71 -0.10 5.54 7.49
CA VAL A 71 0.09 6.87 8.09
C VAL A 71 0.32 7.91 7.00
N TYR A 72 -0.47 9.00 7.02
CA TYR A 72 -0.29 10.12 6.09
C TYR A 72 -0.79 11.44 6.70
N ALA A 73 -0.09 12.54 6.39
CA ALA A 73 -0.43 13.86 6.94
C ALA A 73 -1.49 14.59 6.13
N ALA A 74 -1.40 14.55 4.80
CA ALA A 74 -2.30 15.29 3.91
C ALA A 74 -3.03 14.37 2.93
N GLY A 75 -4.14 14.85 2.36
CA GLY A 75 -4.95 14.07 1.43
C GLY A 75 -4.16 13.77 0.18
N GLN A 76 -4.09 12.49 -0.21
CA GLN A 76 -3.33 12.00 -1.36
C GLN A 76 -4.24 11.20 -2.28
N GLY A 77 -4.37 11.65 -3.53
CA GLY A 77 -5.25 11.06 -4.53
C GLY A 77 -6.07 12.07 -5.31
N ASP A 78 -6.98 11.55 -6.12
CA ASP A 78 -7.84 12.30 -7.04
C ASP A 78 -9.31 12.36 -6.58
N GLY A 79 -9.60 11.87 -5.37
CA GLY A 79 -10.97 11.73 -4.88
C GLY A 79 -11.75 10.58 -5.53
N LYS A 80 -11.08 9.68 -6.25
CA LYS A 80 -11.71 8.55 -6.95
C LYS A 80 -10.91 7.27 -6.72
N SER A 81 -9.92 7.00 -7.58
CA SER A 81 -9.21 5.71 -7.63
C SER A 81 -7.70 5.82 -7.47
N ARG A 82 -7.13 7.03 -7.56
CA ARG A 82 -5.68 7.26 -7.50
C ARG A 82 -5.19 7.55 -6.09
N GLY A 83 -3.87 7.60 -5.93
CA GLY A 83 -3.25 7.92 -4.65
C GLY A 83 -3.41 6.81 -3.62
N LEU A 84 -3.83 7.16 -2.41
CA LEU A 84 -3.99 6.16 -1.35
C LEU A 84 -5.16 5.20 -1.57
N ASN A 85 -6.04 5.47 -2.55
CA ASN A 85 -7.13 4.55 -2.92
C ASN A 85 -6.62 3.20 -3.44
N HIS A 86 -5.38 3.12 -3.93
CA HIS A 86 -4.71 1.83 -4.26
C HIS A 86 -4.59 0.91 -3.04
N LEU A 87 -4.62 1.45 -1.82
CA LEU A 87 -4.53 0.68 -0.57
C LEU A 87 -5.91 0.37 0.04
N GLY A 88 -6.99 0.81 -0.61
CA GLY A 88 -8.38 0.64 -0.16
C GLY A 88 -8.95 -0.73 -0.45
N HIS A 89 -8.25 -1.79 -0.05
CA HIS A 89 -8.70 -3.19 -0.16
C HIS A 89 -8.94 -3.79 1.21
N SER A 90 -10.03 -4.57 1.35
CA SER A 90 -10.28 -5.32 2.58
C SER A 90 -9.13 -6.29 2.87
N GLY A 91 -8.68 -6.33 4.12
CA GLY A 91 -7.54 -7.13 4.57
C GLY A 91 -6.15 -6.53 4.29
N LEU A 92 -6.02 -5.58 3.35
CA LEU A 92 -4.72 -4.93 3.10
C LEU A 92 -4.35 -3.94 4.21
N VAL A 93 -5.28 -3.06 4.59
CA VAL A 93 -5.09 -2.06 5.65
C VAL A 93 -6.04 -2.33 6.81
N ARG A 94 -5.51 -2.49 8.03
CA ARG A 94 -6.33 -2.64 9.26
C ARG A 94 -6.55 -1.34 10.01
N ARG A 95 -5.68 -0.35 9.80
CA ARG A 95 -5.66 0.91 10.56
C ARG A 95 -5.14 2.04 9.70
N VAL A 96 -5.79 3.19 9.79
CA VAL A 96 -5.36 4.42 9.14
C VAL A 96 -5.20 5.53 10.18
N ILE A 97 -4.07 6.22 10.12
CA ILE A 97 -3.80 7.47 10.84
C ILE A 97 -3.61 8.55 9.78
N GLY A 98 -4.69 9.23 9.43
CA GLY A 98 -4.76 10.15 8.29
C GLY A 98 -5.20 11.55 8.69
N GLY A 99 -4.49 12.58 8.21
CA GLY A 99 -4.84 13.98 8.49
C GLY A 99 -5.92 14.58 7.58
N HIS A 100 -6.17 14.02 6.38
CA HIS A 100 -7.25 14.48 5.50
C HIS A 100 -7.84 13.34 4.66
N TRP A 101 -9.11 13.02 4.90
CA TRP A 101 -9.78 11.86 4.31
C TRP A 101 -10.53 12.13 3.00
N GLY A 102 -10.82 13.38 2.66
CA GLY A 102 -11.73 13.73 1.55
C GLY A 102 -11.33 13.27 0.15
N LEU A 103 -10.09 12.81 -0.07
CA LEU A 103 -9.59 12.33 -1.37
C LEU A 103 -9.48 10.80 -1.48
N VAL A 104 -9.87 10.08 -0.42
CA VAL A 104 -9.66 8.63 -0.32
C VAL A 104 -10.97 7.84 -0.11
N PRO A 105 -11.95 7.95 -1.02
CA PRO A 105 -13.27 7.33 -0.82
C PRO A 105 -13.23 5.82 -0.57
N ARG A 106 -12.28 5.07 -1.15
CA ARG A 106 -12.17 3.62 -0.88
C ARG A 106 -11.74 3.32 0.56
N LEU A 107 -10.84 4.14 1.12
CA LEU A 107 -10.45 4.01 2.53
C LEU A 107 -11.56 4.50 3.46
N GLN A 108 -12.32 5.53 3.06
CA GLN A 108 -13.48 5.98 3.82
C GLN A 108 -14.52 4.86 3.92
N GLU A 109 -14.83 4.20 2.81
CA GLU A 109 -15.77 3.08 2.76
C GLU A 109 -15.39 1.99 3.77
N LEU A 110 -14.13 1.53 3.73
CA LEU A 110 -13.62 0.54 4.69
C LEU A 110 -13.68 1.01 6.14
N ALA A 111 -13.52 2.31 6.40
CA ALA A 111 -13.54 2.86 7.75
C ALA A 111 -14.96 2.93 8.33
N VAL A 112 -15.98 3.13 7.49
CA VAL A 112 -17.38 3.23 7.92
C VAL A 112 -18.14 1.92 7.87
N SER A 113 -17.70 0.97 7.04
CA SER A 113 -18.33 -0.35 6.89
C SER A 113 -17.87 -1.38 7.94
N GLY A 114 -17.15 -0.94 8.98
CA GLY A 114 -16.53 -1.78 10.01
C GLY A 114 -17.50 -2.43 10.97
#